data_AF-A0A5E6N7X5-F1
#
_entry.id   AF-A0A5E6N7X5-F1
#
_cell.length_a   1.000
_cell.length_b   1.000
_cell.length_c   1.000
_cell.angle_alpha   90.00
_cell.angle_beta   90.00
_cell.angle_gamma   90.00
#
_symmetry.space_group_name_H-M   'P 1'
#
loop_
_entity.id
_entity.type
_entity.pdbx_description
1 polymer ?
#
loop_
_entity_poly.entity_id
_entity_poly.type
_entity_poly.pdbx_seq_one_letter_code
_entity_poly.pdbx_strand_id
1 'polypeptide(L)' 'MINGVQASDKKICTAFKTIEQARGNTALTYFEFSTLAALLIFTNEKVDIAVLEIGLGGRLDSVNVVDSMWG' A
#
# COMPACT_ATOMS: atom_id res chain seq x y z
N MET A 1 -5.73 -6.37 -5.14
CA MET A 1 -7.09 -6.82 -5.50
C MET A 1 -7.50 -7.93 -4.54
N ILE A 2 -8.77 -8.01 -4.15
CA ILE A 2 -9.33 -9.14 -3.38
C ILE A 2 -10.45 -9.71 -4.24
N ASN A 3 -10.36 -10.99 -4.62
CA ASN A 3 -11.33 -11.65 -5.51
C ASN A 3 -11.65 -10.86 -6.79
N GLY A 4 -10.62 -10.27 -7.42
CA GLY A 4 -10.80 -9.49 -8.65
C GLY A 4 -11.39 -8.08 -8.47
N VAL A 5 -11.60 -7.63 -7.22
CA VAL A 5 -12.09 -6.28 -6.91
C VAL A 5 -11.00 -5.45 -6.22
N GLN A 6 -10.93 -4.15 -6.55
CA GLN A 6 -10.00 -3.23 -5.88
C GLN A 6 -10.37 -3.07 -4.40
N ALA A 7 -9.36 -3.01 -3.53
CA ALA A 7 -9.59 -2.64 -2.13
C ALA A 7 -10.09 -1.19 -2.09
N SER A 8 -11.08 -0.90 -1.24
CA SER A 8 -11.58 0.45 -1.11
C SER A 8 -10.57 1.37 -0.42
N ASP A 9 -10.60 2.66 -0.74
CA ASP A 9 -9.76 3.69 -0.11
C ASP A 9 -9.86 3.64 1.42
N LYS A 10 -11.06 3.38 1.95
CA LYS A 10 -11.27 3.22 3.40
C LYS A 10 -10.44 2.07 3.98
N LYS A 11 -10.36 0.92 3.31
CA LYS A 11 -9.55 -0.22 3.75
C LYS A 11 -8.06 0.12 3.70
N ILE A 12 -7.62 0.79 2.64
CA ILE A 12 -6.22 1.23 2.45
C ILE A 12 -5.83 2.24 3.54
N CYS A 13 -6.61 3.30 3.74
CA CYS A 13 -6.37 4.30 4.77
C CYS A 13 -6.35 3.70 6.18
N THR A 14 -7.23 2.74 6.44
CA THR A 14 -7.25 2.03 7.73
C THR A 14 -5.96 1.24 7.93
N ALA A 15 -5.52 0.48 6.91
CA ALA A 15 -4.29 -0.30 6.98
C ALA A 15 -3.06 0.59 7.18
N PHE A 16 -2.95 1.70 6.45
CA PHE A 16 -1.89 2.70 6.65
C PHE A 16 -1.88 3.28 8.05
N LYS A 17 -3.05 3.63 8.60
CA LYS A 17 -3.12 4.12 9.98
C LYS A 17 -2.66 3.07 10.99
N THR A 18 -3.04 1.81 10.80
CA THR A 18 -2.58 0.72 11.67
C THR A 18 -1.07 0.53 11.62
N ILE A 19 -0.47 0.56 10.42
CA ILE A 19 0.99 0.43 10.25
C ILE A 19 1.72 1.63 10.84
N GLU A 20 1.20 2.84 10.63
CA GLU A 20 1.77 4.07 11.20
C GLU A 20 1.81 4.02 12.74
N GLN A 21 0.75 3.51 13.36
CA GLN A 21 0.69 3.34 14.82
C GLN A 21 1.62 2.22 15.32
N ALA A 22 1.86 1.19 14.50
CA ALA A 22 2.66 0.02 14.89
C ALA A 22 4.16 0.18 14.61
N ARG A 23 4.57 0.98 13.62
CA ARG A 23 5.97 1.05 13.17
C ARG A 23 6.91 1.73 14.16
N GLY A 24 6.37 2.54 15.08
CA GLY A 24 7.16 3.32 16.03
C GLY A 24 8.20 4.19 15.31
N ASN A 25 9.48 4.02 15.68
CA ASN A 25 10.61 4.75 15.06
C ASN A 25 11.19 4.05 13.82
N THR A 26 10.60 2.94 13.36
CA THR A 26 11.06 2.24 12.17
C THR A 26 10.72 3.07 10.94
N ALA A 27 11.75 3.48 10.19
CA ALA A 27 11.57 4.08 8.88
C ALA A 27 11.23 2.98 7.87
N LEU A 28 10.20 3.23 7.05
CA LEU A 28 9.78 2.32 6.00
C LEU A 28 9.80 3.08 4.68
N THR A 29 10.34 2.46 3.63
CA THR A 29 10.18 2.95 2.27
C THR A 29 8.72 2.87 1.84
N TYR A 30 8.35 3.64 0.82
CA TYR A 30 7.01 3.55 0.24
C TYR A 30 6.63 2.13 -0.17
N PHE A 31 7.59 1.38 -0.73
CA PHE A 31 7.37 -0.01 -1.14
C PHE A 31 7.10 -0.93 0.06
N GLU A 32 7.87 -0.81 1.14
CA GLU A 32 7.65 -1.61 2.35
C GLU A 32 6.31 -1.26 2.99
N PHE A 33 5.98 0.03 3.08
CA PHE A 33 4.74 0.51 3.67
C PHE A 33 3.50 0.03 2.89
N SER A 34 3.54 0.13 1.56
CA SER A 34 2.46 -0.35 0.69
C SER A 34 2.34 -1.88 0.70
N THR A 35 3.46 -2.60 0.77
CA THR A 35 3.48 -4.06 0.90
C THR A 35 2.85 -4.50 2.20
N LEU A 36 3.22 -3.88 3.33
CA LEU A 36 2.61 -4.16 4.64
C LEU A 36 1.09 -3.88 4.62
N ALA A 37 0.65 -2.82 3.96
CA ALA A 37 -0.77 -2.50 3.86
C ALA A 37 -1.53 -3.56 3.07
N ALA A 38 -0.98 -4.03 1.94
CA ALA A 38 -1.56 -5.12 1.16
C ALA A 38 -1.66 -6.41 1.99
N LEU A 39 -0.60 -6.79 2.70
CA LEU A 39 -0.58 -7.97 3.58
C LEU A 39 -1.61 -7.88 4.70
N LEU A 40 -1.71 -6.73 5.37
CA LEU A 40 -2.68 -6.50 6.43
C LEU A 40 -4.11 -6.59 5.92
N ILE A 41 -4.40 -6.02 4.74
CA ILE A 41 -5.70 -6.11 4.09
C ILE A 41 -6.03 -7.56 3.74
N PHE A 42 -5.10 -8.30 3.13
CA PHE A 42 -5.32 -9.71 2.81
C PHE A 42 -5.57 -10.58 4.04
N THR A 43 -4.86 -10.29 5.13
CA THR A 43 -5.06 -10.97 6.42
C THR A 43 -6.46 -10.71 6.97
N ASN A 44 -6.91 -9.45 6.95
CA ASN A 44 -8.25 -9.07 7.44
C ASN A 44 -9.38 -9.66 6.59
N GLU A 45 -9.16 -9.81 5.29
CA GLU A 45 -10.12 -10.40 4.35
C GLU A 45 -10.05 -11.93 4.33
N LYS A 46 -9.16 -12.55 5.13
CA LYS A 46 -8.95 -13.99 5.20
C LYS A 46 -8.65 -14.60 3.82
N VAL A 47 -7.81 -13.92 3.05
CA VAL A 47 -7.39 -14.42 1.74
C VAL A 47 -6.53 -15.67 1.92
N ASP A 48 -6.97 -16.79 1.35
CA ASP A 48 -6.25 -18.08 1.47
C ASP A 48 -4.95 -18.12 0.65
N ILE A 49 -4.93 -17.42 -0.49
CA ILE A 49 -3.79 -17.37 -1.41
C ILE A 49 -3.59 -15.92 -1.86
N ALA A 50 -2.46 -15.33 -1.49
CA ALA A 50 -2.06 -14.00 -1.94
C ALA A 50 -1.04 -14.12 -3.09
N VAL A 51 -1.31 -13.40 -4.19
CA VAL A 51 -0.33 -13.22 -5.27
C VAL A 51 0.34 -11.87 -5.07
N LEU A 52 1.64 -11.89 -4.78
CA LEU A 52 2.47 -10.69 -4.68
C LEU A 52 3.31 -10.61 -5.95
N GLU A 53 2.96 -9.68 -6.84
CA GLU A 53 3.78 -9.37 -8.00
C GLU A 53 5.03 -8.61 -7.54
N ILE A 54 6.22 -9.18 -7.76
CA ILE A 54 7.49 -8.51 -7.46
C ILE A 54 7.71 -7.44 -8.54
N GLY A 55 7.06 -6.30 -8.37
CA GLY A 55 7.29 -5.11 -9.16
C GLY A 55 8.58 -4.42 -8.70
N LEU A 56 9.73 -4.88 -9.16
CA LEU A 56 10.92 -4.02 -9.19
C LEU A 56 10.65 -2.89 -10.20
N GLY A 57 10.01 -1.80 -9.74
CA GLY A 57 9.99 -0.50 -10.42
C GLY A 57 8.95 -0.31 -11.53
N GLY A 58 7.67 -0.11 -11.19
CA GLY A 58 6.70 0.41 -12.15
C GLY A 58 6.78 1.93 -12.35
N ARG A 59 6.75 2.73 -11.26
CA ARG A 59 6.67 4.20 -11.36
C ARG A 59 6.84 4.89 -10.01
N LEU A 60 7.80 5.79 -9.93
CA LEU A 60 7.71 6.99 -9.09
C LEU A 60 6.52 7.92 -9.51
N ASP A 61 5.71 7.61 -10.52
CA ASP A 61 4.55 8.44 -10.93
C ASP A 61 3.24 8.10 -10.22
N SER A 62 3.17 8.44 -8.95
CA SER A 62 1.90 9.00 -8.44
C SER A 62 2.12 10.24 -7.57
N VAL A 63 3.38 10.58 -7.26
CA VAL A 63 3.75 11.89 -6.71
C VAL A 63 4.12 12.91 -7.80
N ASN A 64 4.25 12.50 -9.06
CA ASN A 64 4.48 13.43 -10.17
C ASN A 64 3.26 14.30 -10.52
N VAL A 65 2.18 14.25 -9.73
CA VAL A 65 1.04 15.17 -9.87
C VAL A 65 1.33 16.53 -9.22
N VAL A 66 2.41 16.66 -8.44
CA VAL A 66 2.74 17.90 -7.72
C VAL A 66 3.96 18.65 -8.29
N ASP A 67 4.69 18.08 -9.27
CA ASP A 67 5.88 18.72 -9.86
C ASP A 67 5.60 19.39 -11.23
N SER A 68 4.33 19.69 -11.56
CA SER A 68 3.95 20.41 -12.78
C SER A 68 3.15 21.70 -12.54
N MET A 69 3.08 22.19 -11.30
CA MET A 69 2.30 23.38 -10.93
C MET A 69 3.16 24.60 -10.55
N TRP A 70 4.46 24.58 -10.87
CA TRP A 70 5.33 25.77 -10.84
C TRP A 70 6.20 25.79 -12.09
N GLY A 71 5.59 26.23 -13.20
CA GLY A 71 6.25 26.78 -14.38
C GLY A 71 5.53 28.05 -14.77
#